data_AF-A0A1D6NVW8-F1
#
_entry.id   AF-A0A1D6NVW8-F1
#
_cell.length_a   1.000
_cell.length_b   1.000
_cell.length_c   1.000
_cell.angle_alpha   90.00
_cell.angle_beta   90.00
_cell.angle_gamma   90.00
#
_symmetry.space_group_name_H-M   'P 1'
#
loop_
_entity.id
_entity.type
_entity.pdbx_description
1 polymer ?
#
loop_
_entity_poly.entity_id
_entity_poly.type
_entity_poly.pdbx_seq_one_letter_code
_entity_poly.pdbx_strand_id
1 'polypeptide(L)'
;MITTASAAAVANSGGVDLTPAVRRNKKRKLPEKQLPDRVDALLPESALYTQLLEFEARVDTALARKKVDIQEALKTPPSLQRTLRIYVFNTFANQGPRTIPPPKNADPPTWSLKIIGRVLEDGAELDPSSVVPKHNPVYPKFSQFFKRVTIALDPSLYPENPLIIWENARTAAQQEGFEVKRKGDKEFVANIRLEMNYNPEKFKLSQPLMEVLGVEVDTRARVIAALWQYIKAKKLQNPNDPSFFI
;
A
#
# COMPACT_ATOMS: atom_id res chain seq x y z
N MET A 1 -13.82 -61.81 -44.08
CA MET A 1 -12.63 -62.67 -44.05
C MET A 1 -11.64 -61.99 -43.11
N ILE A 2 -11.27 -62.47 -41.93
CA ILE A 2 -11.26 -63.82 -41.34
C ILE A 2 -11.48 -63.68 -39.83
N THR A 3 -12.30 -64.60 -39.33
CA THR A 3 -12.53 -64.98 -37.94
C THR A 3 -11.34 -65.77 -37.38
N THR A 4 -10.99 -65.57 -36.11
CA THR A 4 -10.57 -66.63 -35.15
C THR A 4 -10.81 -66.08 -33.73
N ALA A 5 -11.76 -66.62 -32.94
CA ALA A 5 -11.63 -67.76 -32.01
C ALA A 5 -10.53 -67.57 -30.95
N SER A 6 -10.63 -67.95 -29.68
CA SER A 6 -11.64 -68.50 -28.76
C SER A 6 -10.86 -68.71 -27.45
N ALA A 7 -11.50 -68.55 -26.28
CA ALA A 7 -11.37 -69.44 -25.11
C ALA A 7 -11.65 -68.70 -23.79
N ALA A 8 -12.50 -69.35 -23.00
CA ALA A 8 -12.97 -68.98 -21.67
C ALA A 8 -12.03 -69.44 -20.55
N ALA A 9 -12.10 -68.79 -19.38
CA ALA A 9 -12.26 -69.41 -18.05
C ALA A 9 -12.24 -68.33 -16.94
N VAL A 10 -13.36 -68.08 -16.26
CA VAL A 10 -13.72 -68.55 -14.89
C VAL A 10 -13.16 -67.71 -13.73
N ALA A 11 -14.10 -67.00 -13.07
CA ALA A 11 -14.31 -66.76 -11.63
C ALA A 11 -13.15 -66.33 -10.70
N ASN A 12 -13.30 -65.20 -9.98
CA ASN A 12 -14.01 -65.11 -8.69
C ASN A 12 -13.47 -63.94 -7.82
N SER A 13 -14.42 -63.31 -7.11
CA SER A 13 -14.32 -62.69 -5.78
C SER A 13 -13.27 -61.61 -5.46
N GLY A 14 -13.80 -60.43 -5.10
CA GLY A 14 -13.60 -59.90 -3.75
C GLY A 14 -12.79 -58.61 -3.62
N GLY A 15 -13.33 -57.68 -2.83
CA GLY A 15 -12.52 -56.72 -2.08
C GLY A 15 -12.65 -55.26 -2.51
N VAL A 16 -13.61 -54.57 -1.91
CA VAL A 16 -13.64 -53.10 -1.82
C VAL A 16 -12.49 -52.68 -0.91
N ASP A 17 -11.62 -51.76 -1.35
CA ASP A 17 -10.85 -50.96 -0.39
C ASP A 17 -10.81 -49.50 -0.84
N LEU A 18 -11.74 -48.75 -0.25
CA LEU A 18 -11.80 -47.29 -0.27
C LEU A 18 -10.69 -46.79 0.67
N THR A 19 -9.60 -46.27 0.11
CA THR A 19 -8.59 -45.55 0.90
C THR A 19 -9.21 -44.32 1.56
N PRO A 20 -9.22 -44.20 2.91
CA PRO A 20 -9.69 -43.00 3.56
C PRO A 20 -8.53 -42.03 3.83
N ALA A 21 -8.83 -40.77 3.51
CA ALA A 21 -8.16 -39.52 3.83
C ALA A 21 -7.04 -39.50 4.89
N VAL A 22 -5.96 -38.81 4.50
CA VAL A 22 -4.81 -38.35 5.31
C VAL A 22 -5.23 -37.81 6.68
N ARG A 23 -4.78 -38.48 7.75
CA ARG A 23 -4.97 -38.07 9.14
C ARG A 23 -4.21 -36.77 9.42
N ARG A 24 -4.93 -35.75 9.88
CA ARG A 24 -4.39 -34.50 10.45
C ARG A 24 -3.37 -34.81 11.55
N ASN A 25 -2.17 -34.26 11.42
CA ASN A 25 -1.11 -34.27 12.44
C ASN A 25 -1.64 -33.73 13.78
N LYS A 26 -1.93 -34.64 14.75
CA LYS A 26 -2.09 -34.27 16.17
C LYS A 26 -0.73 -33.82 16.68
N LYS A 27 -0.60 -32.54 17.03
CA LYS A 27 0.60 -32.01 17.70
C LYS A 27 0.88 -32.83 18.96
N ARG A 28 2.11 -33.33 19.08
CA ARG A 28 2.62 -34.07 20.24
C ARG A 28 2.44 -33.19 21.49
N LYS A 29 1.66 -33.65 22.47
CA LYS A 29 1.58 -32.97 23.78
C LYS A 29 2.98 -32.97 24.39
N LEU A 30 3.44 -31.80 24.83
CA LEU A 30 4.69 -31.69 25.57
C LEU A 30 4.55 -32.46 26.89
N PRO A 31 5.62 -33.12 27.39
CA PRO A 31 5.59 -33.79 28.68
C PRO A 31 5.24 -32.77 29.77
N GLU A 32 4.44 -33.19 30.74
CA GLU A 32 4.07 -32.39 31.90
C GLU A 32 5.35 -32.14 32.72
N LYS A 33 5.72 -30.85 32.87
CA LYS A 33 6.94 -30.42 33.55
C LYS A 33 6.78 -30.34 35.08
N GLN A 34 5.64 -30.76 35.63
CA GLN A 34 5.40 -30.72 37.07
C GLN A 34 5.92 -31.99 37.74
N LEU A 35 6.62 -31.83 38.87
CA LEU A 35 7.07 -32.97 39.68
C LEU A 35 5.87 -33.61 40.40
N PRO A 36 5.82 -34.94 40.53
CA PRO A 36 4.81 -35.60 41.35
C PRO A 36 4.95 -35.23 42.84
N ASP A 37 3.84 -34.99 43.55
CA ASP A 37 3.79 -34.57 44.96
C ASP A 37 4.65 -35.42 45.93
N ARG A 38 4.80 -36.71 45.65
CA ARG A 38 5.62 -37.63 46.47
C ARG A 38 7.11 -37.32 46.41
N VAL A 39 7.58 -36.74 45.30
CA VAL A 39 8.99 -36.38 45.08
C VAL A 39 9.27 -34.98 45.65
N ASP A 40 8.28 -34.09 45.57
CA ASP A 40 8.36 -32.73 46.11
C ASP A 40 8.50 -32.71 47.64
N ALA A 41 7.88 -33.66 48.34
CA ALA A 41 7.98 -33.78 49.80
C ALA A 41 9.30 -34.39 50.31
N LEU A 42 10.05 -35.09 49.45
CA LEU A 42 11.23 -35.89 49.85
C LEU A 42 12.56 -35.17 49.60
N LEU A 43 12.60 -34.16 48.73
CA LEU A 43 13.83 -33.52 48.29
C LEU A 43 13.72 -31.99 48.42
N PRO A 44 14.50 -31.32 49.30
CA PRO A 44 14.45 -29.86 49.44
C PRO A 44 14.82 -29.09 48.15
N GLU A 45 15.54 -29.73 47.22
CA GLU A 45 15.88 -29.18 45.90
C GLU A 45 14.68 -29.09 44.93
N SER A 46 13.56 -29.76 45.23
CA SER A 46 12.33 -29.70 44.42
C SER A 46 11.69 -28.30 44.45
N ALA A 47 11.81 -27.58 45.57
CA ALA A 47 11.36 -26.20 45.71
C ALA A 47 12.07 -25.26 44.71
N LEU A 48 13.36 -25.49 44.47
CA LEU A 48 14.15 -24.72 43.49
C LEU A 48 13.72 -25.05 42.06
N TYR A 49 13.41 -26.31 41.76
CA TYR A 49 12.86 -26.71 40.47
C TYR A 49 11.50 -26.06 40.19
N THR A 50 10.59 -26.09 41.16
CA THR A 50 9.28 -25.43 41.07
C THR A 50 9.44 -23.92 40.86
N GLN A 51 10.33 -23.27 41.61
CA GLN A 51 10.62 -21.85 41.44
C GLN A 51 11.20 -21.53 40.04
N LEU A 52 12.07 -22.40 39.51
CA LEU A 52 12.63 -22.24 38.17
C LEU A 52 11.56 -22.43 37.09
N LEU A 53 10.64 -23.37 37.27
CA LEU A 53 9.51 -23.60 36.38
C LEU A 53 8.54 -22.40 36.38
N GLU A 54 8.26 -21.83 37.55
CA GLU A 54 7.48 -20.60 37.68
C GLU A 54 8.18 -19.39 37.05
N PHE A 55 9.51 -19.33 37.16
CA PHE A 55 10.30 -18.30 36.49
C PHE A 55 10.27 -18.48 34.96
N GLU A 56 10.45 -19.69 34.45
CA GLU A 56 10.31 -20.03 33.03
C GLU A 56 8.93 -19.62 32.51
N ALA A 57 7.85 -20.01 33.21
CA ALA A 57 6.48 -19.65 32.83
C ALA A 57 6.25 -18.14 32.78
N ARG A 58 6.83 -17.38 33.73
CA ARG A 58 6.76 -15.90 33.72
C ARG A 58 7.53 -15.30 32.55
N VAL A 59 8.72 -15.82 32.26
CA VAL A 59 9.54 -15.37 31.11
C VAL A 59 8.84 -15.68 29.79
N ASP A 60 8.31 -16.89 29.62
CA ASP A 60 7.57 -17.30 28.43
C ASP A 60 6.33 -16.42 28.22
N THR A 61 5.61 -16.11 29.31
CA THR A 61 4.44 -15.22 29.26
C THR A 61 4.86 -13.79 28.84
N ALA A 62 5.94 -13.26 29.41
CA ALA A 62 6.46 -11.94 29.06
C ALA A 62 6.95 -11.89 27.59
N LEU A 63 7.62 -12.94 27.12
CA LEU A 63 8.09 -13.05 25.75
C LEU A 63 6.91 -13.15 24.77
N ALA A 64 5.90 -13.98 25.08
CA ALA A 64 4.71 -14.12 24.27
C ALA A 64 3.95 -12.79 24.14
N ARG A 65 3.78 -12.07 25.26
CA ARG A 65 3.19 -10.73 25.26
C ARG A 65 4.01 -9.76 24.42
N LYS A 66 5.33 -9.70 24.61
CA LYS A 66 6.19 -8.78 23.86
C LYS A 66 6.19 -9.07 22.37
N LYS A 67 6.11 -10.34 21.98
CA LYS A 67 5.97 -10.76 20.58
C LYS A 67 4.67 -10.23 19.98
N VAL A 68 3.55 -10.31 20.70
CA VAL A 68 2.26 -9.76 20.25
C VAL A 68 2.36 -8.24 20.11
N ASP A 69 2.90 -7.54 21.10
CA ASP A 69 3.06 -6.08 21.06
C ASP A 69 3.91 -5.64 19.86
N ILE A 70 5.01 -6.34 19.56
CA ILE A 70 5.85 -6.06 18.38
C ILE A 70 5.08 -6.33 17.09
N GLN A 71 4.37 -7.46 17.00
CA GLN A 71 3.55 -7.77 15.84
C GLN A 71 2.42 -6.76 15.61
N GLU A 72 1.89 -6.16 16.66
CA GLU A 72 0.90 -5.08 16.57
C GLU A 72 1.54 -3.76 16.15
N ALA A 73 2.64 -3.37 16.77
CA ALA A 73 3.36 -2.13 16.42
C ALA A 73 3.83 -2.11 14.97
N LEU A 74 4.26 -3.27 14.43
CA LEU A 74 4.66 -3.41 13.03
C LEU A 74 3.50 -3.20 12.04
N LYS A 75 2.23 -3.31 12.46
CA LYS A 75 1.07 -3.03 11.60
C LYS A 75 0.84 -1.54 11.39
N THR A 76 1.30 -0.70 12.30
CA THR A 76 1.13 0.76 12.25
C THR A 76 2.48 1.46 12.41
N PRO A 77 3.36 1.37 11.39
CA PRO A 77 4.66 2.03 11.46
C PRO A 77 4.48 3.55 11.61
N PRO A 78 5.33 4.22 12.41
CA PRO A 78 5.28 5.67 12.55
C PRO A 78 5.58 6.34 11.20
N SER A 79 4.65 7.14 10.71
CA SER A 79 4.84 7.91 9.47
C SER A 79 5.51 9.24 9.76
N LEU A 80 6.58 9.57 9.04
CA LEU A 80 7.24 10.87 9.11
C LEU A 80 6.55 11.84 8.14
N GLN A 81 6.06 12.97 8.65
CA GLN A 81 5.53 14.03 7.80
C GLN A 81 6.69 14.84 7.21
N ARG A 82 6.63 15.07 5.90
CA ARG A 82 7.58 15.86 5.12
C ARG A 82 6.86 16.64 4.04
N THR A 83 7.47 17.73 3.59
CA THR A 83 6.92 18.57 2.54
C THR A 83 7.51 18.18 1.18
N LEU A 84 6.66 17.72 0.26
CA LEU A 84 7.03 17.50 -1.13
C LEU A 84 6.82 18.79 -1.93
N ARG A 85 7.89 19.39 -2.44
CA ARG A 85 7.82 20.55 -3.34
C ARG A 85 7.79 20.07 -4.79
N ILE A 86 6.80 20.53 -5.54
CA ILE A 86 6.59 20.16 -6.95
C ILE A 86 6.89 21.36 -7.84
N TYR A 87 7.64 21.12 -8.91
CA TYR A 87 7.99 22.08 -9.93
C TYR A 87 7.34 21.69 -11.26
N VAL A 88 6.75 22.65 -11.93
CA VAL A 88 6.16 22.48 -13.26
C VAL A 88 6.84 23.46 -14.20
N PHE A 89 7.49 22.95 -15.23
CA PHE A 89 8.19 23.75 -16.23
C PHE A 89 7.54 23.54 -17.58
N ASN A 90 7.34 24.64 -18.31
CA ASN A 90 6.97 24.61 -19.72
C ASN A 90 8.15 25.17 -20.52
N THR A 91 8.60 24.44 -21.53
CA THR A 91 9.58 24.94 -22.50
C THR A 91 9.08 24.70 -23.91
N PHE A 92 9.36 25.61 -24.83
CA PHE A 92 8.93 25.53 -26.23
C PHE A 92 10.10 25.75 -27.17
N ALA A 93 10.02 25.16 -28.35
CA ALA A 93 11.02 25.29 -29.41
C ALA A 93 10.33 25.50 -30.76
N ASN A 94 11.03 26.20 -31.66
CA ASN A 94 10.61 26.41 -33.05
C ASN A 94 9.27 27.15 -33.22
N GLN A 95 8.96 28.08 -32.30
CA GLN A 95 7.75 28.93 -32.33
C GLN A 95 7.88 30.15 -33.25
N GLY A 96 8.97 30.25 -34.02
CA GLY A 96 9.27 31.41 -34.85
C GLY A 96 8.35 31.53 -36.07
N PRO A 97 8.25 32.73 -36.66
CA PRO A 97 7.51 32.93 -37.90
C PRO A 97 8.11 32.04 -38.99
N ARG A 98 7.26 31.27 -39.68
CA ARG A 98 7.68 30.45 -40.84
C ARG A 98 8.30 31.39 -41.87
N THR A 99 9.62 31.37 -41.98
CA THR A 99 10.32 32.13 -43.01
C THR A 99 9.87 31.64 -44.38
N ILE A 100 9.66 32.56 -45.32
CA ILE A 100 9.36 32.26 -46.72
C ILE A 100 10.64 32.53 -47.52
N PRO A 101 11.22 31.55 -48.23
CA PRO A 101 10.81 30.15 -48.34
C PRO A 101 11.15 29.33 -47.09
N PRO A 102 10.33 28.31 -46.74
CA PRO A 102 10.58 27.48 -45.57
C PRO A 102 11.90 26.73 -45.74
N PRO A 103 12.83 26.80 -44.77
CA PRO A 103 14.03 25.98 -44.79
C PRO A 103 13.60 24.52 -44.84
N LYS A 104 14.17 23.76 -45.79
CA LYS A 104 13.75 22.38 -46.13
C LYS A 104 13.79 21.40 -44.96
N ASN A 105 14.42 21.76 -43.83
CA ASN A 105 14.62 20.94 -42.63
C ASN A 105 14.25 21.67 -41.32
N ALA A 106 13.28 22.59 -41.31
CA ALA A 106 12.81 23.15 -40.04
C ALA A 106 11.98 22.12 -39.25
N ASP A 107 12.42 21.82 -38.04
CA ASP A 107 11.64 21.04 -37.09
C ASP A 107 10.31 21.75 -36.76
N PRO A 108 9.20 21.01 -36.62
CA PRO A 108 7.91 21.61 -36.30
C PRO A 108 7.94 22.28 -34.91
N PRO A 109 7.03 23.25 -34.66
CA PRO A 109 6.87 23.86 -33.34
C PRO A 109 6.52 22.79 -32.32
N THR A 110 7.23 22.78 -31.19
CA THR A 110 7.02 21.83 -30.11
C THR A 110 7.03 22.52 -28.76
N TRP A 111 6.36 21.88 -27.82
CA TRP A 111 6.44 22.20 -26.41
C TRP A 111 6.76 20.95 -25.60
N SER A 112 7.38 21.16 -24.45
CA SER A 112 7.61 20.13 -23.45
C SER A 112 7.20 20.62 -22.06
N LEU A 113 6.38 19.82 -21.40
CA LEU A 113 5.92 20.03 -20.03
C LEU A 113 6.68 19.06 -19.12
N LYS A 114 7.41 19.58 -18.15
CA LYS A 114 8.19 18.80 -17.20
C LYS A 114 7.68 19.01 -15.78
N ILE A 115 7.35 17.91 -15.11
CA ILE A 115 6.86 17.87 -13.72
C ILE A 115 7.90 17.12 -12.89
N ILE A 116 8.49 17.78 -11.89
CA ILE A 116 9.52 17.20 -11.01
C ILE A 116 9.11 17.49 -9.58
N GLY A 117 9.52 16.66 -8.61
CA GLY A 117 9.40 17.03 -7.21
C GLY A 117 10.55 16.59 -6.34
N ARG A 118 10.69 17.25 -5.20
CA ARG A 118 11.73 16.98 -4.19
C ARG A 118 11.14 17.07 -2.79
N VAL A 119 11.55 16.16 -1.92
CA VAL A 119 11.23 16.23 -0.49
C VAL A 119 12.12 17.30 0.13
N LEU A 120 11.52 18.22 0.88
CA LEU A 120 12.25 19.23 1.65
C LEU A 120 12.71 18.64 2.99
N GLU A 121 13.92 18.99 3.40
CA GLU A 121 14.44 18.73 4.74
C GLU A 121 14.21 19.94 5.64
N ASP A 122 13.73 19.69 6.85
CA ASP A 122 13.59 20.74 7.86
C ASP A 122 15.00 21.24 8.25
N GLY A 123 15.32 22.49 7.91
CA GLY A 123 16.56 23.17 8.32
C GLY A 123 17.68 23.24 7.27
N ALA A 124 17.50 22.72 6.06
CA ALA A 124 18.44 22.93 4.96
C ALA A 124 18.07 24.22 4.20
N GLU A 125 18.78 25.32 4.48
CA GLU A 125 18.86 26.49 3.59
C GLU A 125 19.26 26.01 2.19
N LEU A 126 18.41 26.24 1.21
CA LEU A 126 18.60 25.81 -0.16
C LEU A 126 19.42 26.83 -0.91
N ASP A 127 20.55 26.39 -1.50
CA ASP A 127 21.24 27.14 -2.56
C ASP A 127 20.26 27.41 -3.73
N PRO A 128 19.90 28.68 -4.00
CA PRO A 128 18.93 29.04 -5.03
C PRO A 128 19.45 28.85 -6.47
N SER A 129 20.72 28.49 -6.66
CA SER A 129 21.37 28.47 -7.99
C SER A 129 21.26 27.15 -8.76
N SER A 130 20.76 26.06 -8.14
CA SER A 130 20.58 24.78 -8.84
C SER A 130 19.22 24.71 -9.57
N VAL A 131 19.21 25.09 -10.85
CA VAL A 131 18.04 25.10 -11.75
C VAL A 131 17.46 23.68 -12.00
N VAL A 132 18.25 22.63 -11.71
CA VAL A 132 17.79 21.24 -11.77
C VAL A 132 18.05 20.56 -10.43
N PRO A 133 17.01 20.25 -9.64
CA PRO A 133 17.17 19.58 -8.35
C PRO A 133 17.77 18.17 -8.54
N LYS A 134 18.86 17.86 -7.84
CA LYS A 134 19.41 16.49 -7.79
C LYS A 134 18.59 15.64 -6.82
N HIS A 135 18.32 14.39 -7.20
CA HIS A 135 17.67 13.41 -6.34
C HIS A 135 18.55 13.11 -5.12
N ASN A 136 17.97 13.15 -3.93
CA ASN A 136 18.62 12.64 -2.71
C ASN A 136 18.22 11.17 -2.53
N PRO A 137 19.16 10.20 -2.64
CA PRO A 137 18.87 8.77 -2.58
C PRO A 137 18.31 8.30 -1.23
N VAL A 138 18.35 9.15 -0.21
CA VAL A 138 17.71 8.90 1.09
C VAL A 138 16.19 8.90 0.98
N TYR A 139 15.62 9.66 0.04
CA TYR A 139 14.18 9.77 -0.12
C TYR A 139 13.65 8.91 -1.27
N PRO A 140 12.39 8.44 -1.16
CA PRO A 140 11.67 7.87 -2.28
C PRO A 140 11.70 8.78 -3.52
N LYS A 141 11.73 8.16 -4.70
CA LYS A 141 11.62 8.90 -5.96
C LYS A 141 10.27 9.60 -6.08
N PHE A 142 10.22 10.68 -6.85
CA PHE A 142 9.02 11.50 -7.03
C PHE A 142 7.76 10.70 -7.39
N SER A 143 7.88 9.74 -8.32
CA SER A 143 6.73 8.93 -8.75
C SER A 143 6.15 8.04 -7.65
N GLN A 144 6.94 7.69 -6.63
CA GLN A 144 6.50 6.77 -5.57
C GLN A 144 5.37 7.35 -4.72
N PHE A 145 5.32 8.69 -4.60
CA PHE A 145 4.30 9.40 -3.85
C PHE A 145 2.92 9.40 -4.54
N PHE A 146 2.84 9.02 -5.81
CA PHE A 146 1.59 9.09 -6.59
C PHE A 146 1.16 7.71 -7.06
N LYS A 147 -0.14 7.45 -7.00
CA LYS A 147 -0.76 6.24 -7.58
C LYS A 147 -1.05 6.46 -9.06
N ARG A 148 -1.44 7.70 -9.42
CA ARG A 148 -1.79 8.11 -10.77
C ARG A 148 -1.48 9.58 -11.00
N VAL A 149 -0.98 9.89 -12.18
CA VAL A 149 -0.78 11.25 -12.68
C VAL A 149 -1.54 11.36 -14.00
N THR A 150 -2.38 12.38 -14.12
CA THR A 150 -3.18 12.61 -15.32
C THR A 150 -2.95 14.04 -15.81
N ILE A 151 -2.60 14.18 -17.08
CA ILE A 151 -2.44 15.46 -17.75
C ILE A 151 -3.47 15.49 -18.87
N ALA A 152 -4.49 16.33 -18.71
CA ALA A 152 -5.50 16.58 -19.73
C ALA A 152 -5.13 17.83 -20.53
N LEU A 153 -5.00 17.65 -21.83
CA LEU A 153 -4.76 18.67 -22.84
C LEU A 153 -6.10 19.10 -23.46
N ASP A 154 -6.10 20.22 -24.19
CA ASP A 154 -7.28 20.67 -24.93
C ASP A 154 -7.66 19.67 -26.03
N PRO A 155 -8.85 19.04 -25.97
CA PRO A 155 -9.30 18.08 -26.99
C PRO A 155 -9.43 18.69 -28.39
N SER A 156 -9.64 19.99 -28.49
CA SER A 156 -9.75 20.71 -29.77
C SER A 156 -8.40 20.79 -30.48
N LEU A 157 -7.31 20.85 -29.71
CA LEU A 157 -5.94 20.90 -30.24
C LEU A 157 -5.31 19.52 -30.36
N TYR A 158 -5.72 18.57 -29.51
CA TYR A 158 -5.18 17.22 -29.42
C TYR A 158 -6.28 16.14 -29.43
N PRO A 159 -7.05 15.98 -30.51
CA PRO A 159 -8.20 15.06 -30.55
C PRO A 159 -7.82 13.58 -30.41
N GLU A 160 -6.64 13.21 -30.92
CA GLU A 160 -6.15 11.82 -30.90
C GLU A 160 -5.76 11.35 -29.50
N ASN A 161 -5.07 12.21 -28.74
CA ASN A 161 -4.51 11.86 -27.43
C ASN A 161 -4.59 13.05 -26.47
N PRO A 162 -5.80 13.48 -26.08
CA PRO A 162 -5.98 14.62 -25.19
C PRO A 162 -5.61 14.29 -23.75
N LEU A 163 -5.62 13.00 -23.38
CA LEU A 163 -5.41 12.57 -22.00
C LEU A 163 -4.16 11.71 -21.89
N ILE A 164 -3.23 12.14 -21.04
CA ILE A 164 -2.01 11.40 -20.72
C ILE A 164 -2.14 10.88 -19.31
N ILE A 165 -2.18 9.55 -19.15
CA ILE A 165 -2.28 8.88 -17.85
C ILE A 165 -1.00 8.11 -17.58
N TRP A 166 -0.42 8.33 -16.41
CA TRP A 166 0.59 7.47 -15.81
C TRP A 166 0.03 6.81 -14.55
N GLU A 167 0.18 5.49 -14.42
CA GLU A 167 -0.22 4.72 -13.23
C GLU A 167 0.98 3.97 -12.65
N ASN A 168 1.20 4.12 -11.34
CA ASN A 168 2.35 3.53 -10.64
C ASN A 168 2.31 2.00 -10.69
N ALA A 169 1.13 1.40 -10.49
CA ALA A 169 0.94 -0.05 -10.52
C ALA A 169 1.29 -0.72 -11.86
N ARG A 170 1.37 0.05 -12.96
CA ARG A 170 1.74 -0.45 -14.30
C ARG A 170 3.22 -0.29 -14.63
N THR A 171 3.99 0.35 -13.76
CA THR A 171 5.38 0.73 -14.04
C THR A 171 6.35 -0.04 -13.14
N ALA A 172 7.34 -0.72 -13.72
CA ALA A 172 8.35 -1.43 -12.96
C ALA A 172 9.42 -0.51 -12.32
N ALA A 173 9.68 0.65 -12.94
CA ALA A 173 10.71 1.59 -12.50
C ALA A 173 10.12 2.91 -12.01
N GLN A 174 10.51 3.31 -10.79
CA GLN A 174 10.18 4.61 -10.24
C GLN A 174 10.97 5.73 -10.96
N GLN A 175 10.32 6.87 -11.17
CA GLN A 175 10.76 8.04 -11.93
C GLN A 175 10.94 9.27 -11.03
N GLU A 176 11.91 10.12 -11.35
CA GLU A 176 12.16 11.42 -10.67
C GLU A 176 11.23 12.54 -11.15
N GLY A 177 10.59 12.36 -12.29
CA GLY A 177 9.73 13.35 -12.91
C GLY A 177 9.05 12.81 -14.15
N PHE A 178 8.11 13.59 -14.66
CA PHE A 178 7.38 13.30 -15.89
C PHE A 178 7.70 14.37 -16.91
N GLU A 179 7.98 13.97 -18.15
CA GLU A 179 8.20 14.89 -19.25
C GLU A 179 7.29 14.49 -20.41
N VAL A 180 6.48 15.46 -20.87
CA VAL A 180 5.57 15.29 -22.00
C VAL A 180 6.01 16.23 -23.10
N LYS A 181 6.33 15.70 -24.27
CA LYS A 181 6.64 16.47 -25.47
C LYS A 181 5.59 16.27 -26.55
N ARG A 182 5.09 17.37 -27.11
CA ARG A 182 4.10 17.38 -28.20
C ARG A 182 4.40 18.49 -29.20
N LYS A 183 3.87 18.33 -30.42
CA LYS A 183 3.88 19.37 -31.45
C LYS A 183 2.75 20.35 -31.17
N GLY A 184 2.98 21.64 -31.39
CA GLY A 184 1.98 22.67 -31.18
C GLY A 184 2.59 24.05 -31.05
N ASP A 185 1.85 25.04 -31.55
CA ASP A 185 2.19 26.46 -31.61
C ASP A 185 1.12 27.36 -30.98
N LYS A 186 0.07 26.77 -30.41
CA LYS A 186 -1.03 27.49 -29.77
C LYS A 186 -0.95 27.39 -28.26
N GLU A 187 -1.31 28.47 -27.59
CA GLU A 187 -1.49 28.51 -26.14
C GLU A 187 -2.80 27.83 -25.74
N PHE A 188 -2.78 27.06 -24.65
CA PHE A 188 -3.94 26.40 -24.08
C PHE A 188 -3.73 26.08 -22.60
N VAL A 189 -4.82 25.82 -21.88
CA VAL A 189 -4.79 25.42 -20.47
C VAL A 189 -4.76 23.90 -20.37
N ALA A 190 -3.76 23.35 -19.69
CA ALA A 190 -3.69 21.93 -19.35
C ALA A 190 -4.15 21.68 -17.90
N ASN A 191 -4.91 20.63 -17.65
CA ASN A 191 -5.30 20.22 -16.31
C ASN A 191 -4.40 19.08 -15.82
N ILE A 192 -3.66 19.32 -14.73
CA ILE A 192 -2.77 18.33 -14.12
C ILE A 192 -3.42 17.82 -12.83
N ARG A 193 -3.72 16.52 -12.78
CA ARG A 193 -4.26 15.82 -11.61
C ARG A 193 -3.22 14.85 -11.07
N LEU A 194 -2.85 15.06 -9.80
CA LEU A 194 -1.92 14.21 -9.07
C LEU A 194 -2.67 13.45 -7.99
N GLU A 195 -2.73 12.12 -8.09
CA GLU A 195 -3.37 11.28 -7.09
C GLU A 195 -2.32 10.64 -6.20
N MET A 196 -2.35 10.96 -4.91
CA MET A 196 -1.40 10.46 -3.92
C MET A 196 -1.54 8.94 -3.69
N ASN A 197 -0.41 8.28 -3.47
CA ASN A 197 -0.31 6.87 -3.10
C ASN A 197 -0.23 6.72 -1.58
N TYR A 198 -1.38 6.77 -0.91
CA TYR A 198 -1.44 6.57 0.53
C TYR A 198 -1.45 5.07 0.87
N ASN A 199 -0.57 4.66 1.78
CA ASN A 199 -0.60 3.34 2.39
C ASN A 199 -0.48 3.47 3.91
N PRO A 200 -1.55 3.25 4.69
CA PRO A 200 -2.90 2.85 4.28
C PRO A 200 -3.66 3.93 3.48
N GLU A 201 -4.65 3.51 2.69
CA GLU A 201 -5.45 4.40 1.85
C GLU A 201 -6.17 5.47 2.69
N LYS A 202 -6.09 6.72 2.21
CA LYS A 202 -6.77 7.87 2.82
C LYS A 202 -7.82 8.43 1.87
N PHE A 203 -8.89 8.95 2.46
CA PHE A 203 -10.04 9.48 1.76
C PHE A 203 -10.26 10.92 2.17
N LYS A 204 -10.57 11.78 1.20
CA LYS A 204 -11.09 13.11 1.47
C LYS A 204 -12.57 13.00 1.82
N LEU A 205 -12.96 13.54 2.96
CA LEU A 205 -14.35 13.48 3.43
C LEU A 205 -15.22 14.48 2.67
N SER A 206 -16.52 14.18 2.58
CA SER A 206 -17.50 15.13 2.09
C SER A 206 -17.60 16.31 3.05
N GLN A 207 -17.97 17.48 2.54
CA GLN A 207 -18.09 18.71 3.34
C GLN A 207 -18.92 18.52 4.62
N PRO A 208 -20.11 17.87 4.60
CA PRO A 208 -20.89 17.66 5.83
C PRO A 208 -20.17 16.79 6.87
N LEU A 209 -19.47 15.74 6.41
CA LEU A 209 -18.75 14.84 7.31
C LEU A 209 -17.50 15.51 7.89
N MET A 210 -16.86 16.38 7.11
CA MET A 210 -15.73 17.19 7.56
C MET A 210 -16.15 18.19 8.65
N GLU A 211 -17.33 18.81 8.53
CA GLU A 211 -17.87 19.72 9.55
C GLU A 211 -18.20 19.00 10.86
N VAL A 212 -18.71 17.76 10.78
CA VAL A 212 -19.04 16.95 11.97
C VAL A 212 -17.80 16.40 12.66
N LEU A 213 -16.83 15.89 11.89
CA LEU A 213 -15.66 15.19 12.44
C LEU A 213 -14.43 16.09 12.62
N GLY A 214 -14.37 17.25 11.96
CA GLY A 214 -13.20 18.13 11.96
C GLY A 214 -11.99 17.56 11.22
N VAL A 215 -12.20 16.58 10.33
CA VAL A 215 -11.13 15.85 9.62
C VAL A 215 -11.34 15.98 8.12
N GLU A 216 -10.34 16.48 7.39
CA GLU A 216 -10.43 16.61 5.92
C GLU A 216 -10.02 15.32 5.19
N VAL A 217 -8.86 14.75 5.53
CA VAL A 217 -8.30 13.56 4.88
C VAL A 217 -7.76 12.57 5.92
N ASP A 218 -8.32 11.37 5.96
CA ASP A 218 -7.84 10.31 6.85
C ASP A 218 -8.18 8.91 6.33
N THR A 219 -7.68 7.90 7.02
CA THR A 219 -7.93 6.48 6.75
C THR A 219 -9.36 6.10 7.15
N ARG A 220 -9.93 5.13 6.44
CA ARG A 220 -11.29 4.62 6.74
C ARG A 220 -11.46 4.22 8.20
N ALA A 221 -10.47 3.54 8.78
CA ALA A 221 -10.53 3.11 10.18
C ALA A 221 -10.60 4.29 11.15
N ARG A 222 -9.80 5.34 10.92
CA ARG A 222 -9.82 6.56 11.75
C ARG A 222 -11.10 7.35 11.57
N VAL A 223 -11.61 7.46 10.35
CA VAL A 223 -12.89 8.14 10.07
C VAL A 223 -14.03 7.45 10.81
N ILE A 224 -14.10 6.11 10.76
CA ILE A 224 -15.11 5.33 11.51
C ILE A 224 -14.93 5.52 13.01
N ALA A 225 -13.70 5.51 13.53
CA ALA A 225 -13.42 5.73 14.94
C ALA A 225 -13.84 7.13 15.41
N ALA A 226 -13.57 8.17 14.60
CA ALA A 226 -13.99 9.55 14.87
C ALA A 226 -15.51 9.68 14.87
N LEU A 227 -16.19 9.04 13.90
CA LEU A 227 -17.64 9.01 13.86
C LEU A 227 -18.22 8.30 15.10
N TRP A 228 -17.62 7.20 15.51
CA TRP A 228 -18.04 6.48 16.72
C TRP A 228 -17.84 7.31 17.99
N GLN A 229 -16.71 8.03 18.08
CA GLN A 229 -16.46 8.99 19.16
C GLN A 229 -17.52 10.09 19.19
N TYR A 230 -17.90 10.62 18.03
CA TYR A 230 -18.97 11.61 17.92
C TYR A 230 -20.32 11.07 18.40
N ILE A 231 -20.74 9.89 17.92
CA ILE A 231 -21.98 9.21 18.34
C ILE A 231 -22.02 9.02 19.85
N LYS A 232 -20.92 8.56 20.46
CA LYS A 232 -20.79 8.39 21.91
C LYS A 232 -20.89 9.71 22.67
N ALA A 233 -20.16 10.74 22.22
CA ALA A 233 -20.15 12.05 22.86
C ALA A 233 -21.54 12.71 22.83
N LYS A 234 -22.30 12.48 21.76
CA LYS A 234 -23.67 13.01 21.58
C LYS A 234 -24.77 12.06 22.06
N LYS A 235 -24.42 10.89 22.60
CA LYS A 235 -25.36 9.86 23.07
C LYS A 235 -26.42 9.49 22.03
N LEU A 236 -26.01 9.36 20.77
CA LEU A 236 -26.90 9.08 19.65
C LEU A 236 -27.22 7.60 19.48
N GLN A 237 -26.54 6.71 20.22
CA GLN A 237 -26.83 5.28 20.16
C GLN A 237 -28.20 4.99 20.78
N ASN A 238 -29.01 4.17 20.10
CA ASN A 238 -30.32 3.79 20.58
C ASN A 238 -30.17 2.92 21.86
N PRO A 239 -30.83 3.27 22.99
CA PRO A 239 -30.71 2.53 24.24
C PRO A 239 -31.32 1.11 24.18
N ASN A 240 -32.28 0.88 23.29
CA ASN A 240 -32.97 -0.40 23.17
C ASN A 240 -32.31 -1.33 22.14
N ASP A 241 -31.61 -0.78 21.15
CA ASP A 241 -30.87 -1.54 20.15
C ASP A 241 -29.52 -0.90 19.83
N PRO A 242 -28.40 -1.46 20.31
CA PRO A 242 -27.07 -0.89 20.13
C PRO A 242 -26.58 -0.93 18.67
N SER A 243 -27.30 -1.58 17.76
CA SER A 243 -26.96 -1.65 16.33
C SER A 243 -27.32 -0.37 15.57
N PHE A 244 -28.20 0.46 16.13
CA PHE A 244 -28.70 1.68 15.51
C PHE A 244 -28.28 2.93 16.29
N PHE A 245 -28.11 4.03 15.56
CA PHE A 245 -27.91 5.37 16.11
C PHE A 245 -28.90 6.33 15.44
N ILE A 246 -29.37 7.31 16.21
CA ILE A 246 -30.41 8.30 15.88
C ILE A 246 -29.77 9.55 15.29
#